data_AF-A0A510DUK0-F1
#
_entry.id   AF-A0A510DUK0-F1
#
_cell.length_a   1.000
_cell.length_b   1.000
_cell.length_c   1.000
_cell.angle_alpha   90.00
_cell.angle_beta   90.00
_cell.angle_gamma   90.00
#
_symmetry.space_group_name_H-M   'P 1'
#
loop_
_entity.id
_entity.type
_entity.pdbx_description
1 polymer ?
#
loop_
_entity_poly.entity_id
_entity_poly.type
_entity_poly.pdbx_seq_one_letter_code
_entity_poly.pdbx_strand_id
1 'polypeptide(L)'
;MEIFNGLERFLGPKIEDPSLDLEQLPQLINLLSIKVEGGENFTLYGPDGSSISSGTGKPEIRTPLKKRVITWELPKIDVESLREIVMYLVRCEEGESTFNPSPWERGGMAPGELRDKRIEYEIPDRTSMQIESGMLNPVIHYLNPFFVQEIEGRKFEGVTHFASFSVTRSITIVSSTPARFNLDDGVIKVEGSNLTKIESDEWAQAKPVMRLWDLRNNLLNLDCRYKYPISLYRIQPSCVIPLLIKYEDESIFIILENFSNRPVMSTFFISGRITEACISDLNGNCVESLNVDYDRLNIPLRRWGITPVRVKAKPLPEILLRKKIIH
;
A
#
# COMPACT_ATOMS: atom_id res chain seq x y z
N MET A 1 -8.04 9.86 -8.51
CA MET A 1 -6.97 10.88 -8.62
C MET A 1 -6.33 11.22 -7.28
N GLU A 2 -7.07 11.21 -6.15
CA GLU A 2 -6.54 11.61 -4.83
C GLU A 2 -5.33 10.81 -4.30
N ILE A 3 -5.11 9.58 -4.75
CA ILE A 3 -3.96 8.72 -4.35
C ILE A 3 -2.60 9.34 -4.75
N PHE A 4 -2.60 10.16 -5.81
CA PHE A 4 -1.40 10.81 -6.32
C PHE A 4 -1.25 12.25 -5.81
N ASN A 5 -2.08 12.67 -4.86
CA ASN A 5 -1.97 13.98 -4.22
C ASN A 5 -0.59 14.13 -3.56
N GLY A 6 -0.01 15.33 -3.65
CA GLY A 6 1.34 15.60 -3.16
C GLY A 6 2.47 15.18 -4.11
N LEU A 7 2.16 14.46 -5.21
CA LEU A 7 3.09 14.24 -6.31
C LEU A 7 3.01 15.27 -7.43
N GLU A 8 2.12 16.26 -7.32
CA GLU A 8 1.87 17.30 -8.34
C GLU A 8 3.15 18.03 -8.78
N ARG A 9 4.10 18.24 -7.86
CA ARG A 9 5.41 18.87 -8.17
C ARG A 9 6.36 17.97 -8.98
N PHE A 10 6.10 16.67 -9.01
CA PHE A 10 6.89 15.68 -9.76
C PHE A 10 6.16 15.26 -11.04
N LEU A 11 4.83 15.29 -11.02
CA LEU A 11 3.93 14.88 -12.09
C LEU A 11 3.48 16.12 -12.87
N GLY A 12 4.28 16.53 -13.84
CA GLY A 12 3.97 17.60 -14.77
C GLY A 12 4.18 17.16 -16.23
N PRO A 13 3.66 17.91 -17.21
CA PRO A 13 3.92 17.64 -18.63
C PRO A 13 5.40 17.80 -18.98
N LYS A 14 6.15 18.64 -18.25
CA LYS A 14 7.60 18.79 -18.38
C LYS A 14 8.30 17.94 -17.32
N ILE A 15 9.27 17.14 -17.75
CA ILE A 15 10.10 16.35 -16.84
C ILE A 15 11.32 17.18 -16.45
N GLU A 16 11.37 17.55 -15.17
CA GLU A 16 12.47 18.31 -14.58
C GLU A 16 13.33 17.39 -13.68
N ASP A 17 14.56 17.81 -13.37
CA ASP A 17 15.49 17.05 -12.53
C ASP A 17 14.88 16.50 -11.23
N PRO A 18 14.04 17.23 -10.46
CA PRO A 18 13.41 16.69 -9.27
C PRO A 18 12.43 15.55 -9.54
N SER A 19 11.74 15.56 -10.69
CA SER A 19 10.84 14.48 -11.11
C SER A 19 11.63 13.20 -11.36
N LEU A 20 12.85 13.31 -11.88
CA LEU A 20 13.71 12.16 -12.16
C LEU A 20 14.24 11.48 -10.89
N ASP A 21 14.09 12.09 -9.71
CA ASP A 21 14.37 11.46 -8.41
C ASP A 21 13.22 10.52 -7.97
N LEU A 22 12.08 10.49 -8.67
CA LEU A 22 10.96 9.58 -8.39
C LEU A 22 11.14 8.26 -9.15
N GLU A 23 11.44 7.18 -8.41
CA GLU A 23 11.71 5.86 -8.98
C GLU A 23 10.56 5.36 -9.90
N GLN A 24 9.30 5.51 -9.47
CA GLN A 24 8.11 5.06 -10.21
C GLN A 24 7.63 6.02 -11.31
N LEU A 25 8.37 7.09 -11.63
CA LEU A 25 7.91 8.12 -12.55
C LEU A 25 7.37 7.57 -13.88
N PRO A 26 8.04 6.63 -14.59
CA PRO A 26 7.54 6.16 -15.88
C PRO A 26 6.21 5.40 -15.77
N GLN A 27 6.03 4.60 -14.72
CA GLN A 27 4.77 3.91 -14.47
C GLN A 27 3.65 4.91 -14.16
N LEU A 28 3.93 5.92 -13.33
CA LEU A 28 2.95 6.94 -12.95
C LEU A 28 2.51 7.77 -14.15
N ILE A 29 3.44 8.17 -15.03
CA ILE A 29 3.12 8.90 -16.26
C ILE A 29 2.20 8.06 -17.16
N ASN A 30 2.50 6.77 -17.33
CA ASN A 30 1.68 5.86 -18.12
C ASN A 30 0.28 5.67 -17.51
N LEU A 31 0.19 5.43 -16.20
CA LEU A 31 -1.09 5.25 -15.50
C LEU A 31 -1.98 6.49 -15.58
N LEU A 32 -1.38 7.68 -15.43
CA LEU A 32 -2.09 8.96 -15.47
C LEU A 32 -2.31 9.49 -16.89
N SER A 33 -1.81 8.79 -17.91
CA SER A 33 -1.87 9.23 -19.32
C SER A 33 -1.33 10.65 -19.51
N ILE A 34 -0.29 11.04 -18.77
CA ILE A 34 0.32 12.37 -18.87
C ILE A 34 1.09 12.44 -20.19
N LYS A 35 0.74 13.43 -21.03
CA LYS A 35 1.53 13.74 -22.22
C LYS A 35 2.80 14.47 -21.78
N VAL A 36 3.94 13.86 -22.07
CA VAL A 36 5.25 14.48 -21.84
C VAL A 36 5.49 15.49 -22.96
N GLU A 37 5.49 16.78 -22.61
CA GLU A 37 5.76 17.90 -23.50
C GLU A 37 7.20 18.38 -23.34
N GLY A 38 7.92 18.53 -24.46
CA GLY A 38 9.11 19.38 -24.56
C GLY A 38 10.29 19.04 -23.64
N GLY A 39 11.35 18.48 -24.23
CA GLY A 39 12.65 18.23 -23.61
C GLY A 39 13.50 17.40 -24.58
N GLU A 40 14.81 17.32 -24.36
CA GLU A 40 15.74 16.52 -25.16
C GLU A 40 15.14 15.13 -25.48
N ASN A 41 15.51 14.53 -26.62
CA ASN A 41 15.09 13.14 -26.88
C ASN A 41 15.55 12.28 -25.69
N PHE A 42 14.73 11.38 -25.15
CA PHE A 42 15.17 10.46 -24.10
C PHE A 42 14.22 9.26 -23.98
N THR A 43 14.66 8.21 -23.30
CA THR A 43 13.79 7.14 -22.79
C THR A 43 14.04 6.96 -21.31
N LEU A 44 13.00 7.08 -20.48
CA LEU A 44 13.08 6.75 -19.07
C LEU A 44 12.63 5.31 -18.84
N TYR A 45 13.31 4.62 -17.93
CA TYR A 45 12.98 3.27 -17.49
C TYR A 45 12.74 3.23 -15.98
N GLY A 46 11.58 2.68 -15.60
CA GLY A 46 11.21 2.42 -14.21
C GLY A 46 11.64 1.03 -13.75
N PRO A 47 11.65 0.76 -12.43
CA PRO A 47 12.09 -0.52 -11.87
C PRO A 47 11.09 -1.67 -12.12
N ASP A 48 9.85 -1.35 -12.45
CA ASP A 48 8.78 -2.28 -12.81
C ASP A 48 8.82 -2.68 -14.30
N GLY A 49 9.82 -2.16 -15.05
CA GLY A 49 9.95 -2.36 -16.49
C GLY A 49 9.03 -1.46 -17.33
N SER A 50 8.39 -0.46 -16.72
CA SER A 50 7.73 0.61 -17.47
C SER A 50 8.76 1.49 -18.17
N SER A 51 8.37 2.09 -19.29
CA SER A 51 9.19 3.06 -20.00
C SER A 51 8.35 4.17 -20.60
N ILE A 52 8.96 5.35 -20.76
CA ILE A 52 8.40 6.47 -21.52
C ILE A 52 9.47 7.05 -22.43
N SER A 53 9.11 7.43 -23.66
CA SER A 53 10.06 7.98 -24.63
C SER A 53 9.61 9.34 -25.15
N SER A 54 10.56 10.28 -25.23
CA SER A 54 10.45 11.55 -25.92
C SER A 54 11.22 11.48 -27.24
N GLY A 55 10.53 11.78 -28.36
CA GLY A 55 11.11 11.85 -29.71
C GLY A 55 11.85 10.58 -30.15
N THR A 56 13.16 10.69 -30.41
CA THR A 56 14.00 9.55 -30.89
C THR A 56 14.36 8.53 -29.82
N GLY A 57 14.11 8.84 -28.53
CA GLY A 57 14.33 7.90 -27.43
C GLY A 57 15.76 7.85 -26.86
N LYS A 58 16.65 8.79 -27.17
CA LYS A 58 18.03 8.85 -26.62
C LYS A 58 18.39 10.22 -26.05
N PRO A 59 18.96 10.30 -24.81
CA PRO A 59 19.59 9.19 -24.08
C PRO A 59 18.61 8.30 -23.28
N GLU A 60 19.09 7.12 -22.89
CA GLU A 60 18.37 6.20 -22.01
C GLU A 60 18.72 6.48 -20.54
N ILE A 61 17.71 6.64 -19.70
CA ILE A 61 17.84 7.05 -18.30
C ILE A 61 17.05 6.07 -17.44
N ARG A 62 17.63 5.66 -16.30
CA ARG A 62 16.93 4.86 -15.29
C ARG A 62 16.62 5.73 -14.07
N THR A 63 15.37 5.74 -13.64
CA THR A 63 14.96 6.44 -12.41
C THR A 63 15.22 5.57 -11.19
N PRO A 64 15.54 6.16 -10.02
CA PRO A 64 15.75 7.58 -9.77
C PRO A 64 17.18 8.01 -10.11
N LEU A 65 17.36 9.26 -10.55
CA LEU A 65 18.69 9.83 -10.76
C LEU A 65 19.45 10.02 -9.45
N LYS A 66 18.77 10.50 -8.39
CA LYS A 66 19.34 10.62 -7.05
C LYS A 66 18.45 9.93 -6.03
N LYS A 67 19.04 9.06 -5.22
CA LYS A 67 18.37 8.45 -4.06
C LYS A 67 18.22 9.51 -2.96
N ARG A 68 17.04 10.10 -2.86
CA ARG A 68 16.69 11.08 -1.83
C ARG A 68 15.42 10.64 -1.12
N VAL A 69 15.19 11.21 0.06
CA VAL A 69 13.94 11.01 0.79
C VAL A 69 12.90 11.94 0.20
N ILE A 70 11.84 11.37 -0.36
CA ILE A 70 10.67 12.10 -0.85
C ILE A 70 9.53 11.78 0.12
N THR A 71 9.16 12.75 0.94
CA THR A 71 8.07 12.56 1.90
C THR A 71 6.76 12.30 1.17
N TRP A 72 6.10 11.19 1.51
CA TRP A 72 4.82 10.76 0.97
C TRP A 72 4.10 9.90 2.01
N GLU A 73 2.78 9.88 1.95
CA GLU A 73 1.91 9.13 2.86
C GLU A 73 1.01 8.17 2.10
N LEU A 74 0.71 7.02 2.71
CA LEU A 74 -0.29 6.12 2.16
C LEU A 74 -1.66 6.81 2.16
N PRO A 75 -2.46 6.64 1.09
CA PRO A 75 -3.80 7.19 1.02
C PRO A 75 -4.70 6.57 2.08
N LYS A 76 -5.68 7.36 2.52
CA LYS A 76 -6.81 6.86 3.32
C LYS A 76 -7.83 6.22 2.39
N ILE A 77 -8.29 5.01 2.72
CA ILE A 77 -9.32 4.32 1.94
C ILE A 77 -10.68 5.00 2.11
N ASP A 78 -11.50 4.89 1.07
CA ASP A 78 -12.88 5.36 1.11
C ASP A 78 -13.71 4.48 2.04
N VAL A 79 -14.07 5.06 3.18
CA VAL A 79 -14.86 4.38 4.20
C VAL A 79 -16.23 4.00 3.67
N GLU A 80 -16.85 4.85 2.84
CA GLU A 80 -18.21 4.62 2.37
C GLU A 80 -18.28 3.45 1.40
N SER A 81 -17.36 3.40 0.43
CA SER A 81 -17.19 2.22 -0.44
C SER A 81 -17.04 0.91 0.35
N LEU A 82 -16.29 0.91 1.46
CA LEU A 82 -16.17 -0.28 2.31
C LEU A 82 -17.48 -0.64 3.02
N ARG A 83 -18.25 0.36 3.48
CA ARG A 83 -19.58 0.13 4.06
C ARG A 83 -20.50 -0.53 3.04
N GLU A 84 -20.53 0.00 1.82
CA GLU A 84 -21.38 -0.51 0.75
C GLU A 84 -21.03 -1.96 0.37
N ILE A 85 -19.73 -2.30 0.29
CA ILE A 85 -19.30 -3.69 0.06
C ILE A 85 -19.79 -4.61 1.18
N VAL A 86 -19.63 -4.20 2.45
CA VAL A 86 -20.10 -4.96 3.61
C VAL A 86 -21.60 -5.19 3.51
N MET A 87 -22.38 -4.13 3.33
CA MET A 87 -23.85 -4.21 3.29
C MET A 87 -24.35 -5.06 2.14
N TYR A 88 -23.73 -4.92 0.96
CA TYR A 88 -24.11 -5.68 -0.23
C TYR A 88 -23.80 -7.17 -0.09
N LEU A 89 -22.58 -7.53 0.36
CA LEU A 89 -22.14 -8.93 0.38
C LEU A 89 -22.58 -9.70 1.63
N VAL A 90 -22.58 -9.05 2.81
CA VAL A 90 -22.91 -9.71 4.09
C VAL A 90 -24.41 -9.73 4.36
N ARG A 91 -25.17 -8.77 3.81
CA ARG A 91 -26.62 -8.59 4.03
C ARG A 91 -26.98 -8.49 5.52
N CYS A 92 -26.41 -7.48 6.17
CA CYS A 92 -26.60 -7.24 7.60
C CYS A 92 -28.02 -6.74 7.93
N GLU A 93 -28.43 -6.96 9.18
CA GLU A 93 -29.57 -6.28 9.81
C GLU A 93 -29.06 -5.03 10.58
N GLU A 94 -29.97 -4.21 11.11
CA GLU A 94 -29.60 -3.07 11.97
C GLU A 94 -28.89 -3.53 13.26
N GLY A 95 -27.84 -2.81 13.66
CA GLY A 95 -27.09 -3.02 14.90
C GLY A 95 -25.61 -2.66 14.76
N GLU A 96 -24.97 -2.28 15.88
CA GLU A 96 -23.59 -1.80 15.86
C GLU A 96 -22.55 -2.94 15.79
N SER A 97 -21.56 -2.79 14.92
CA SER A 97 -20.36 -3.63 14.88
C SER A 97 -19.11 -2.82 14.53
N THR A 98 -17.95 -3.35 14.92
CA THR A 98 -16.65 -2.86 14.51
C THR A 98 -16.10 -3.73 13.38
N PHE A 99 -15.64 -3.09 12.31
CA PHE A 99 -15.10 -3.70 11.11
C PHE A 99 -13.58 -3.50 11.03
N ASN A 100 -12.85 -4.56 10.72
CA ASN A 100 -11.43 -4.49 10.36
C ASN A 100 -11.28 -4.25 8.85
N PRO A 101 -10.97 -3.02 8.39
CA PRO A 101 -10.76 -2.78 6.97
C PRO A 101 -9.42 -3.32 6.46
N SER A 102 -8.54 -3.81 7.33
CA SER A 102 -7.23 -4.29 6.90
C SER A 102 -7.38 -5.63 6.17
N PRO A 103 -6.68 -5.85 5.03
CA PRO A 103 -6.70 -7.14 4.34
C PRO A 103 -5.85 -8.21 5.05
N TRP A 104 -5.40 -7.94 6.27
CA TRP A 104 -4.65 -8.81 7.18
C TRP A 104 -5.24 -8.76 8.60
N GLU A 105 -4.74 -9.65 9.46
CA GLU A 105 -5.14 -9.67 10.86
C GLU A 105 -4.65 -8.41 11.61
N ARG A 106 -5.54 -7.79 12.39
CA ARG A 106 -5.23 -6.62 13.20
C ARG A 106 -5.88 -6.75 14.57
N GLY A 107 -5.03 -6.72 15.60
CA GLY A 107 -5.39 -6.87 17.02
C GLY A 107 -6.47 -7.92 17.29
N GLY A 108 -6.20 -9.12 16.79
CA GLY A 108 -7.03 -10.30 16.97
C GLY A 108 -8.31 -10.31 16.14
N MET A 109 -8.55 -9.34 15.25
CA MET A 109 -9.59 -9.41 14.21
C MET A 109 -8.99 -9.93 12.91
N ALA A 110 -9.62 -10.93 12.30
CA ALA A 110 -9.29 -11.45 11.00
C ALA A 110 -9.50 -10.39 9.88
N PRO A 111 -8.94 -10.61 8.68
CA PRO A 111 -9.10 -9.69 7.55
C PRO A 111 -10.58 -9.46 7.21
N GLY A 112 -11.02 -8.21 7.14
CA GLY A 112 -12.42 -7.91 6.82
C GLY A 112 -13.44 -8.49 7.81
N GLU A 113 -13.06 -8.80 9.05
CA GLU A 113 -13.98 -9.29 10.09
C GLU A 113 -14.88 -8.16 10.61
N LEU A 114 -16.14 -8.49 10.92
CA LEU A 114 -17.05 -7.70 11.74
C LEU A 114 -17.13 -8.32 13.14
N ARG A 115 -17.12 -7.49 14.17
CA ARG A 115 -17.18 -7.92 15.58
C ARG A 115 -18.14 -7.04 16.38
N ASP A 116 -18.90 -7.67 17.27
CA ASP A 116 -19.96 -6.99 18.05
C ASP A 116 -19.44 -6.02 19.13
N LYS A 117 -18.12 -6.03 19.39
CA LYS A 117 -17.49 -5.19 20.42
C LYS A 117 -16.67 -4.09 19.79
N ARG A 118 -16.86 -2.87 20.29
CA ARG A 118 -15.95 -1.75 20.06
C ARG A 118 -14.57 -2.09 20.61
N ILE A 119 -13.58 -2.14 19.73
CA ILE A 119 -12.18 -2.30 20.09
C ILE A 119 -11.52 -0.93 19.92
N GLU A 120 -11.01 -0.38 21.01
CA GLU A 120 -10.14 0.78 20.97
C GLU A 120 -8.69 0.31 21.06
N TYR A 121 -7.88 0.69 20.08
CA TYR A 121 -6.44 0.45 20.12
C TYR A 121 -5.77 1.63 20.80
N GLU A 122 -4.98 1.35 21.85
CA GLU A 122 -4.02 2.31 22.36
C GLU A 122 -2.94 2.53 21.30
N ILE A 123 -2.91 3.76 20.77
CA ILE A 123 -1.80 4.22 19.94
C ILE A 123 -0.72 4.72 20.91
N PRO A 124 0.54 4.26 20.80
CA PRO A 124 1.60 4.69 21.72
C PRO A 124 1.77 6.21 21.68
N ASP A 125 1.71 6.92 22.81
CA ASP A 125 1.96 8.37 22.84
C ASP A 125 3.46 8.68 23.00
N ARG A 126 4.25 8.31 21.98
CA ARG A 126 5.70 8.54 21.95
C ARG A 126 6.08 9.47 20.81
N THR A 127 6.65 10.63 21.15
CA THR A 127 7.00 11.68 20.17
C THR A 127 8.49 11.74 19.83
N SER A 128 9.35 11.17 20.67
CA SER A 128 10.79 11.10 20.40
C SER A 128 11.42 9.78 20.84
N MET A 129 12.49 9.42 20.14
CA MET A 129 13.28 8.22 20.44
C MET A 129 14.75 8.47 20.12
N GLN A 130 15.63 8.08 21.04
CA GLN A 130 17.06 7.94 20.78
C GLN A 130 17.45 6.49 21.05
N ILE A 131 18.18 5.87 20.11
CA ILE A 131 18.62 4.48 20.19
C ILE A 131 20.12 4.43 19.92
N GLU A 132 20.88 3.92 20.87
CA GLU A 132 22.28 3.54 20.66
C GLU A 132 22.30 2.18 19.95
N SER A 133 22.31 2.21 18.62
CA SER A 133 22.27 1.00 17.79
C SER A 133 23.64 0.32 17.63
N GLY A 134 24.72 1.11 17.71
CA GLY A 134 26.09 0.68 17.39
C GLY A 134 26.33 0.39 15.90
N MET A 135 25.36 0.68 15.02
CA MET A 135 25.46 0.41 13.59
C MET A 135 26.22 1.53 12.87
N LEU A 136 27.48 1.29 12.51
CA LEU A 136 28.34 2.31 11.89
C LEU A 136 28.17 2.43 10.36
N ASN A 137 27.54 1.47 9.69
CA ASN A 137 27.22 1.52 8.25
C ASN A 137 26.05 0.58 7.91
N PRO A 138 24.84 0.81 8.47
CA PRO A 138 23.69 -0.05 8.18
C PRO A 138 23.20 0.10 6.73
N VAL A 139 22.51 -0.94 6.26
CA VAL A 139 21.55 -0.83 5.16
C VAL A 139 20.30 -0.16 5.72
N ILE A 140 19.85 0.90 5.06
CA ILE A 140 18.74 1.74 5.50
C ILE A 140 17.61 1.63 4.49
N HIS A 141 16.44 1.19 4.98
CA HIS A 141 15.22 1.08 4.20
C HIS A 141 14.23 2.15 4.66
N TYR A 142 13.66 2.91 3.74
CA TYR A 142 12.67 3.92 4.08
C TYR A 142 11.58 4.05 3.01
N LEU A 143 10.43 4.59 3.40
CA LEU A 143 9.33 4.83 2.47
C LEU A 143 9.63 6.03 1.58
N ASN A 144 9.54 5.82 0.27
CA ASN A 144 9.36 6.83 -0.75
C ASN A 144 8.00 6.61 -1.43
N PRO A 145 7.51 7.55 -2.26
CA PRO A 145 6.24 7.36 -2.95
C PRO A 145 6.30 6.09 -3.81
N PHE A 146 5.41 5.15 -3.53
CA PHE A 146 5.23 3.94 -4.33
C PHE A 146 6.40 2.94 -4.35
N PHE A 147 7.33 3.02 -3.38
CA PHE A 147 8.34 1.96 -3.17
C PHE A 147 9.09 2.11 -1.84
N VAL A 148 9.79 1.05 -1.42
CA VAL A 148 10.77 1.12 -0.33
C VAL A 148 12.16 1.34 -0.92
N GLN A 149 12.76 2.49 -0.60
CA GLN A 149 14.11 2.83 -1.02
C GLN A 149 15.13 2.19 -0.10
N GLU A 150 16.23 1.72 -0.70
CA GLU A 150 17.40 1.19 -0.02
C GLU A 150 18.64 2.05 -0.30
N ILE A 151 19.35 2.41 0.77
CA ILE A 151 20.68 3.04 0.75
C ILE A 151 21.59 2.38 1.79
N GLU A 152 22.89 2.59 1.68
CA GLU A 152 23.86 2.25 2.71
C GLU A 152 24.56 3.53 3.16
N GLY A 153 24.80 3.68 4.45
CA GLY A 153 25.57 4.81 4.92
C GLY A 153 25.72 4.91 6.43
N ARG A 154 26.81 5.56 6.83
CA ARG A 154 27.10 5.90 8.24
C ARG A 154 26.20 7.02 8.77
N LYS A 155 25.67 7.84 7.87
CA LYS A 155 24.80 8.98 8.16
C LYS A 155 23.53 8.88 7.34
N PHE A 156 22.42 9.26 7.94
CA PHE A 156 21.14 9.37 7.26
C PHE A 156 20.35 10.52 7.87
N GLU A 157 19.71 11.31 7.01
CA GLU A 157 18.76 12.33 7.42
C GLU A 157 17.57 12.27 6.46
N GLY A 158 16.36 12.24 7.01
CA GLY A 158 15.18 12.07 6.20
C GLY A 158 13.88 12.33 6.95
N VAL A 159 12.87 12.82 6.24
CA VAL A 159 11.50 12.93 6.74
C VAL A 159 10.64 11.89 6.05
N THR A 160 10.27 10.82 6.77
CA THR A 160 9.54 9.67 6.23
C THR A 160 8.67 9.03 7.31
N HIS A 161 7.77 8.13 6.95
CA HIS A 161 6.90 7.44 7.90
C HIS A 161 7.58 6.28 8.62
N PHE A 162 8.56 5.65 7.98
CA PHE A 162 9.34 4.62 8.62
C PHE A 162 10.77 4.65 8.10
N ALA A 163 11.69 4.26 8.97
CA ALA A 163 13.04 3.88 8.57
C ALA A 163 13.43 2.59 9.29
N SER A 164 14.16 1.75 8.59
CA SER A 164 14.71 0.50 9.13
C SER A 164 16.20 0.46 8.91
N PHE A 165 16.96 0.20 9.97
CA PHE A 165 18.42 0.18 9.99
C PHE A 165 18.89 -1.25 10.23
N SER A 166 19.63 -1.83 9.30
CA SER A 166 19.94 -3.27 9.29
C SER A 166 21.43 -3.56 9.09
N VAL A 167 21.97 -4.50 9.88
CA VAL A 167 23.32 -5.08 9.68
C VAL A 167 23.23 -6.61 9.76
N THR A 168 23.16 -7.16 10.98
CA THR A 168 22.84 -8.57 11.27
C THR A 168 21.44 -8.74 11.84
N ARG A 169 20.89 -7.65 12.39
CA ARG A 169 19.52 -7.47 12.85
C ARG A 169 19.02 -6.15 12.32
N SER A 170 17.70 -6.00 12.29
CA SER A 170 16.98 -4.83 11.83
C SER A 170 16.32 -4.11 13.00
N ILE A 171 16.51 -2.78 13.08
CA ILE A 171 15.74 -1.90 13.94
C ILE A 171 14.83 -1.07 13.03
N THR A 172 13.53 -1.37 13.06
CA THR A 172 12.51 -0.67 12.29
C THR A 172 11.73 0.26 13.20
N ILE A 173 11.57 1.51 12.79
CA ILE A 173 10.80 2.52 13.52
C ILE A 173 9.71 3.04 12.59
N VAL A 174 8.47 3.01 13.05
CA VAL A 174 7.28 3.48 12.32
C VAL A 174 6.64 4.64 13.09
N SER A 175 6.14 5.62 12.35
CA SER A 175 5.47 6.83 12.86
C SER A 175 4.13 7.04 12.15
N SER A 176 3.12 7.50 12.88
CA SER A 176 1.78 7.76 12.31
C SER A 176 1.77 8.95 11.34
N THR A 177 2.69 9.90 11.54
CA THR A 177 2.96 11.06 10.68
C THR A 177 4.41 11.00 10.18
N PRO A 178 4.79 11.70 9.09
CA PRO A 178 6.19 11.75 8.68
C PRO A 178 7.08 12.24 9.82
N ALA A 179 8.02 11.39 10.25
CA ALA A 179 8.96 11.67 11.32
C ALA A 179 10.32 12.05 10.76
N ARG A 180 11.05 12.89 11.49
CA ARG A 180 12.44 13.22 11.19
C ARG A 180 13.33 12.12 11.76
N PHE A 181 14.05 11.46 10.88
CA PHE A 181 15.06 10.45 11.20
C PHE A 181 16.45 11.04 11.02
N ASN A 182 17.32 10.78 11.98
CA ASN A 182 18.73 11.08 11.91
C ASN A 182 19.54 9.88 12.43
N LEU A 183 20.46 9.37 11.61
CA LEU A 183 21.49 8.43 12.02
C LEU A 183 22.82 9.16 11.98
N ASP A 184 23.56 9.10 13.08
CA ASP A 184 24.93 9.59 13.15
C ASP A 184 25.75 8.67 14.04
N ASP A 185 26.83 8.10 13.48
CA ASP A 185 27.82 7.26 14.18
C ASP A 185 27.21 6.20 15.12
N GLY A 186 26.18 5.47 14.63
CA GLY A 186 25.53 4.39 15.37
C GLY A 186 24.45 4.83 16.36
N VAL A 187 24.14 6.12 16.45
CA VAL A 187 23.00 6.64 17.22
C VAL A 187 21.87 7.02 16.28
N ILE A 188 20.69 6.44 16.49
CA ILE A 188 19.46 6.76 15.75
C ILE A 188 18.63 7.71 16.61
N LYS A 189 18.31 8.89 16.08
CA LYS A 189 17.39 9.86 16.67
C LYS A 189 16.16 9.99 15.78
N VAL A 190 14.98 9.98 16.41
CA VAL A 190 13.70 10.10 15.72
C VAL A 190 12.80 11.07 16.47
N GLU A 191 12.22 12.02 15.74
CA GLU A 191 11.22 12.97 16.21
C GLU A 191 9.96 12.84 15.35
N GLY A 192 8.82 12.54 15.95
CA GLY A 192 7.58 12.29 15.21
C GLY A 192 6.38 12.10 16.13
N SER A 193 5.44 11.26 15.72
CA SER A 193 4.22 10.98 16.47
C SER A 193 3.93 9.50 16.49
N ASN A 194 3.54 8.99 17.65
CA ASN A 194 3.20 7.60 17.86
C ASN A 194 4.29 6.60 17.44
N LEU A 195 5.52 6.91 17.83
CA LEU A 195 6.71 6.16 17.44
C LEU A 195 6.69 4.74 18.01
N THR A 196 6.75 3.76 17.11
CA THR A 196 6.86 2.34 17.46
C THR A 196 8.18 1.77 16.97
N LYS A 197 8.95 1.15 17.86
CA LYS A 197 10.20 0.43 17.55
C LYS A 197 9.93 -1.07 17.46
N ILE A 198 10.48 -1.71 16.43
CA ILE A 198 10.38 -3.15 16.18
C ILE A 198 11.78 -3.66 15.87
N GLU A 199 12.20 -4.74 16.54
CA GLU A 199 13.43 -5.46 16.22
C GLU A 199 13.08 -6.77 15.51
N SER A 200 13.80 -7.09 14.46
CA SER A 200 13.63 -8.31 13.66
C SER A 200 14.95 -8.72 12.99
N ASP A 201 15.01 -9.89 12.36
CA ASP A 201 16.22 -10.31 11.64
C ASP A 201 16.39 -9.48 10.36
N GLU A 202 15.27 -9.27 9.64
CA GLU A 202 15.21 -8.48 8.41
C GLU A 202 14.12 -7.41 8.50
N TRP A 203 14.28 -6.31 7.77
CA TRP A 203 13.32 -5.19 7.77
C TRP A 203 11.91 -5.63 7.31
N ALA A 204 11.84 -6.54 6.34
CA ALA A 204 10.57 -6.98 5.75
C ALA A 204 9.71 -7.73 6.77
N GLN A 205 10.32 -8.40 7.75
CA GLN A 205 9.60 -9.09 8.82
C GLN A 205 8.85 -8.13 9.75
N ALA A 206 9.36 -6.90 9.92
CA ALA A 206 8.66 -5.86 10.68
C ALA A 206 7.38 -5.37 9.99
N LYS A 207 7.21 -5.66 8.69
CA LYS A 207 6.08 -5.26 7.83
C LYS A 207 5.72 -3.77 7.97
N PRO A 208 6.68 -2.84 7.80
CA PRO A 208 6.47 -1.43 8.13
C PRO A 208 5.36 -0.76 7.29
N VAL A 209 5.24 -1.11 6.00
CA VAL A 209 4.20 -0.53 5.13
C VAL A 209 2.80 -0.98 5.55
N MET A 210 2.64 -2.25 5.94
CA MET A 210 1.40 -2.81 6.50
C MET A 210 0.99 -2.06 7.77
N ARG A 211 1.94 -1.82 8.68
CA ARG A 211 1.69 -1.07 9.92
C ARG A 211 1.35 0.39 9.67
N LEU A 212 2.01 1.02 8.70
CA LEU A 212 1.68 2.38 8.30
C LEU A 212 0.25 2.48 7.74
N TRP A 213 -0.15 1.50 6.94
CA TRP A 213 -1.50 1.42 6.41
C TRP A 213 -2.53 1.31 7.54
N ASP A 214 -2.28 0.49 8.57
CA ASP A 214 -3.13 0.35 9.75
C ASP A 214 -3.27 1.66 10.54
N LEU A 215 -2.19 2.42 10.68
CA LEU A 215 -2.18 3.73 11.36
C LEU A 215 -2.99 4.80 10.60
N ARG A 216 -3.09 4.68 9.27
CA ARG A 216 -3.87 5.59 8.43
C ARG A 216 -5.33 5.18 8.29
N ASN A 217 -5.61 3.88 8.33
CA ASN A 217 -6.91 3.29 8.10
C ASN A 217 -7.42 2.60 9.36
N ASN A 218 -8.04 3.35 10.27
CA ASN A 218 -8.54 2.85 11.54
C ASN A 218 -9.68 1.84 11.38
N LEU A 219 -9.95 1.06 12.45
CA LEU A 219 -11.18 0.27 12.55
C LEU A 219 -12.40 1.16 12.34
N LEU A 220 -13.42 0.60 11.70
CA LEU A 220 -14.64 1.32 11.34
C LEU A 220 -15.80 0.85 12.20
N ASN A 221 -16.61 1.75 12.72
CA ASN A 221 -17.89 1.39 13.33
C ASN A 221 -18.97 1.47 12.27
N LEU A 222 -19.74 0.40 12.13
CA LEU A 222 -20.79 0.21 11.14
C LEU A 222 -22.11 -0.13 11.83
N ASP A 223 -23.21 0.33 11.23
CA ASP A 223 -24.55 -0.17 11.52
C ASP A 223 -24.80 -1.41 10.66
N CYS A 224 -24.27 -2.54 11.11
CA CYS A 224 -24.38 -3.85 10.48
C CYS A 224 -24.30 -4.93 11.58
N ARG A 225 -25.44 -5.56 11.87
CA ARG A 225 -25.49 -6.83 12.62
C ARG A 225 -25.42 -7.99 11.65
N TYR A 226 -24.30 -8.70 11.67
CA TYR A 226 -24.04 -9.85 10.80
C TYR A 226 -24.57 -11.15 11.41
N LYS A 227 -24.92 -12.12 10.56
CA LYS A 227 -25.39 -13.45 10.99
C LYS A 227 -24.26 -14.42 11.33
N TYR A 228 -23.11 -14.26 10.67
CA TYR A 228 -21.95 -15.14 10.78
C TYR A 228 -20.66 -14.31 10.81
N PRO A 229 -19.73 -14.59 11.74
CA PRO A 229 -18.43 -13.92 11.73
C PRO A 229 -17.63 -14.45 10.53
N ILE A 230 -17.54 -13.64 9.48
CA ILE A 230 -16.86 -14.01 8.24
C ILE A 230 -15.75 -13.01 7.91
N SER A 231 -14.73 -13.48 7.20
CA SER A 231 -13.70 -12.61 6.62
C SER A 231 -14.23 -12.06 5.29
N LEU A 232 -14.54 -10.76 5.24
CA LEU A 232 -15.11 -10.16 4.03
C LEU A 232 -14.14 -10.25 2.85
N TYR A 233 -12.87 -9.89 3.08
CA TYR A 233 -11.83 -9.98 2.07
C TYR A 233 -10.44 -10.13 2.69
N ARG A 234 -9.50 -10.61 1.88
CA ARG A 234 -8.08 -10.75 2.23
C ARG A 234 -7.22 -10.56 0.99
N ILE A 235 -6.03 -9.97 1.17
CA ILE A 235 -5.00 -9.85 0.13
C ILE A 235 -3.74 -10.55 0.63
N GLN A 236 -3.14 -11.39 -0.21
CA GLN A 236 -1.88 -12.08 0.09
C GLN A 236 -0.95 -12.01 -1.12
N PRO A 237 0.37 -11.82 -0.95
CA PRO A 237 1.11 -11.69 0.30
C PRO A 237 0.99 -10.29 0.95
N SER A 238 1.45 -10.14 2.19
CA SER A 238 1.34 -8.87 2.96
C SER A 238 2.21 -7.72 2.44
N CYS A 239 3.04 -7.94 1.42
CA CYS A 239 3.73 -6.86 0.72
C CYS A 239 2.85 -6.20 -0.35
N VAL A 240 1.68 -6.75 -0.65
CA VAL A 240 0.71 -6.14 -1.58
C VAL A 240 -0.29 -5.32 -0.78
N ILE A 241 -0.27 -4.01 -1.00
CA ILE A 241 -1.02 -3.03 -0.21
C ILE A 241 -2.11 -2.40 -1.09
N PRO A 242 -3.38 -2.38 -0.64
CA PRO A 242 -4.42 -1.64 -1.35
C PRO A 242 -4.26 -0.14 -1.10
N LEU A 243 -4.06 0.62 -2.16
CA LEU A 243 -4.01 2.08 -2.15
C LEU A 243 -5.41 2.69 -2.31
N LEU A 244 -6.32 1.96 -2.92
CA LEU A 244 -7.71 2.36 -3.09
C LEU A 244 -8.59 1.13 -3.10
N ILE A 245 -9.76 1.26 -2.47
CA ILE A 245 -10.88 0.35 -2.63
C ILE A 245 -12.10 1.24 -2.84
N LYS A 246 -12.71 1.15 -4.02
CA LYS A 246 -13.96 1.81 -4.36
C LYS A 246 -15.01 0.79 -4.75
N TYR A 247 -16.26 1.10 -4.46
CA TYR A 247 -17.39 0.28 -4.85
C TYR A 247 -18.41 1.12 -5.62
N GLU A 248 -18.82 0.60 -6.77
CA GLU A 248 -19.85 1.21 -7.61
C GLU A 248 -20.44 0.11 -8.52
N ASP A 249 -21.76 0.08 -8.70
CA ASP A 249 -22.46 -0.83 -9.62
C ASP A 249 -22.03 -2.32 -9.52
N GLU A 250 -22.06 -2.87 -8.29
CA GLU A 250 -21.64 -4.25 -7.99
C GLU A 250 -20.16 -4.57 -8.32
N SER A 251 -19.37 -3.53 -8.58
CA SER A 251 -17.97 -3.64 -8.97
C SER A 251 -17.08 -3.00 -7.91
N ILE A 252 -16.07 -3.75 -7.48
CA ILE A 252 -15.02 -3.29 -6.60
C ILE A 252 -13.84 -2.89 -7.46
N PHE A 253 -13.47 -1.62 -7.44
CA PHE A 253 -12.26 -1.10 -8.05
C PHE A 253 -11.16 -0.98 -7.00
N ILE A 254 -10.08 -1.71 -7.19
CA ILE A 254 -8.95 -1.80 -6.25
C ILE A 254 -7.69 -1.35 -6.96
N ILE A 255 -6.93 -0.43 -6.37
CA ILE A 255 -5.55 -0.16 -6.82
C ILE A 255 -4.62 -0.87 -5.84
N LEU A 256 -3.89 -1.86 -6.35
CA LEU A 256 -2.94 -2.64 -5.57
C LEU A 256 -1.52 -2.21 -5.88
N GLU A 257 -0.67 -2.18 -4.86
CA GLU A 257 0.75 -1.90 -5.01
C GLU A 257 1.60 -3.00 -4.38
N ASN A 258 2.62 -3.46 -5.11
CA ASN A 258 3.57 -4.43 -4.62
C ASN A 258 4.79 -3.77 -3.96
N PHE A 259 4.84 -3.68 -2.64
CA PHE A 259 6.02 -3.22 -1.89
C PHE A 259 7.11 -4.29 -1.72
N SER A 260 7.31 -5.14 -2.73
CA SER A 260 8.43 -6.07 -2.83
C SER A 260 9.38 -5.72 -3.97
N ASN A 261 10.67 -5.98 -3.77
CA ASN A 261 11.69 -5.85 -4.80
C ASN A 261 11.67 -7.00 -5.83
N ARG A 262 10.66 -7.88 -5.78
CA ARG A 262 10.42 -8.99 -6.71
C ARG A 262 8.99 -8.95 -7.24
N PRO A 263 8.73 -9.46 -8.46
CA PRO A 263 7.36 -9.69 -8.90
C PRO A 263 6.68 -10.71 -7.98
N VAL A 264 5.37 -10.55 -7.77
CA VAL A 264 4.56 -11.40 -6.90
C VAL A 264 3.25 -11.77 -7.59
N MET A 265 2.73 -12.96 -7.28
CA MET A 265 1.35 -13.30 -7.57
C MET A 265 0.53 -12.99 -6.33
N SER A 266 -0.33 -11.98 -6.42
CA SER A 266 -1.24 -11.62 -5.33
C SER A 266 -2.53 -12.42 -5.45
N THR A 267 -3.00 -13.00 -4.36
CA THR A 267 -4.33 -13.61 -4.29
C THR A 267 -5.27 -12.69 -3.51
N PHE A 268 -6.30 -12.20 -4.18
CA PHE A 268 -7.44 -11.52 -3.58
C PHE A 268 -8.53 -12.54 -3.27
N PHE A 269 -8.98 -12.57 -2.02
CA PHE A 269 -10.10 -13.40 -1.55
C PHE A 269 -11.26 -12.49 -1.19
N ILE A 270 -12.48 -12.92 -1.49
CA ILE A 270 -13.69 -12.21 -1.06
C ILE A 270 -14.79 -13.18 -0.64
N SER A 271 -15.60 -12.80 0.33
CA SER A 271 -16.84 -13.50 0.71
C SER A 271 -18.00 -13.16 -0.23
N GLY A 272 -17.73 -13.32 -1.53
CA GLY A 272 -18.64 -13.06 -2.64
C GLY A 272 -18.34 -14.04 -3.79
N ARG A 273 -19.31 -14.26 -4.67
CA ARG A 273 -19.07 -14.96 -5.94
C ARG A 273 -18.50 -13.97 -6.94
N ILE A 274 -17.24 -14.14 -7.32
CA ILE A 274 -16.64 -13.34 -8.38
C ILE A 274 -17.26 -13.78 -9.71
N THR A 275 -17.82 -12.82 -10.45
CA THR A 275 -18.41 -13.08 -11.78
C THR A 275 -17.48 -12.64 -12.89
N GLU A 276 -16.75 -11.54 -12.69
CA GLU A 276 -15.82 -10.97 -13.68
C GLU A 276 -14.68 -10.29 -12.94
N ALA A 277 -13.47 -10.35 -13.51
CA ALA A 277 -12.35 -9.55 -13.03
C ALA A 277 -11.42 -9.19 -14.19
N CYS A 278 -10.80 -8.01 -14.11
CA CYS A 278 -9.82 -7.55 -15.09
C CYS A 278 -8.79 -6.62 -14.45
N ILE A 279 -7.58 -6.60 -15.01
CA ILE A 279 -6.67 -5.47 -14.85
C ILE A 279 -7.26 -4.32 -15.68
N SER A 280 -7.32 -3.13 -15.09
CA SER A 280 -7.94 -1.97 -15.69
C SER A 280 -6.99 -0.77 -15.76
N ASP A 281 -7.40 0.27 -16.49
CA ASP A 281 -6.83 1.61 -16.32
C ASP A 281 -7.34 2.27 -15.02
N LEU A 282 -6.91 3.51 -14.77
CA LEU A 282 -7.35 4.29 -13.59
C LEU A 282 -8.82 4.75 -13.66
N ASN A 283 -9.47 4.64 -14.82
CA ASN A 283 -10.89 4.95 -15.01
C ASN A 283 -11.78 3.70 -14.87
N GLY A 284 -11.19 2.52 -14.61
CA GLY A 284 -11.90 1.26 -14.47
C GLY A 284 -12.17 0.52 -15.79
N ASN A 285 -11.67 1.00 -16.93
CA ASN A 285 -11.81 0.31 -18.20
C ASN A 285 -10.90 -0.92 -18.23
N CYS A 286 -11.45 -2.08 -18.57
CA CYS A 286 -10.66 -3.32 -18.63
C CYS A 286 -9.62 -3.27 -19.76
N VAL A 287 -8.37 -3.56 -19.39
CA VAL A 287 -7.24 -3.71 -20.30
C VAL A 287 -6.96 -5.19 -20.57
N GLU A 288 -7.01 -6.02 -19.52
CA GLU A 288 -6.71 -7.45 -19.59
C GLU A 288 -7.66 -8.24 -18.68
N SER A 289 -8.34 -9.26 -19.20
CA SER A 289 -9.22 -10.11 -18.40
C SER A 289 -8.42 -11.07 -17.52
N LEU A 290 -8.85 -11.24 -16.27
CA LEU A 290 -8.23 -12.18 -15.34
C LEU A 290 -9.07 -13.45 -15.21
N ASN A 291 -8.40 -14.58 -14.98
CA ASN A 291 -9.08 -15.82 -14.65
C ASN A 291 -9.66 -15.74 -13.25
N VAL A 292 -10.96 -15.99 -13.15
CA VAL A 292 -11.70 -15.92 -11.88
C VAL A 292 -11.91 -17.32 -11.33
N ASP A 293 -11.50 -17.52 -10.08
CA ASP A 293 -12.00 -18.60 -9.25
C ASP A 293 -13.23 -18.11 -8.49
N TYR A 294 -14.06 -19.03 -8.00
CA TYR A 294 -15.37 -18.74 -7.41
C TYR A 294 -15.36 -17.59 -6.38
N ASP A 295 -14.35 -17.54 -5.51
CA ASP A 295 -14.17 -16.58 -4.42
C ASP A 295 -12.76 -15.97 -4.34
N ARG A 296 -11.98 -16.15 -5.42
CA ARG A 296 -10.55 -15.92 -5.46
C ARG A 296 -10.11 -15.37 -6.81
N LEU A 297 -9.10 -14.52 -6.77
CA LEU A 297 -8.50 -13.92 -7.95
C LEU A 297 -7.00 -13.87 -7.78
N ASN A 298 -6.26 -14.41 -8.75
CA ASN A 298 -4.81 -14.27 -8.81
C ASN A 298 -4.44 -13.11 -9.73
N ILE A 299 -3.68 -12.16 -9.21
CA ILE A 299 -3.32 -10.90 -9.83
C ILE A 299 -1.79 -10.87 -9.92
N PRO A 300 -1.20 -10.83 -11.13
CA PRO A 300 0.24 -10.68 -11.26
C PRO A 300 0.64 -9.22 -11.02
N LEU A 301 1.55 -8.98 -10.07
CA LEU A 301 2.14 -7.66 -9.86
C LEU A 301 3.64 -7.70 -10.13
N ARG A 302 4.12 -6.74 -10.91
CA ARG A 302 5.56 -6.54 -11.14
C ARG A 302 6.24 -6.05 -9.87
N ARG A 303 7.57 -6.13 -9.83
CA ARG A 303 8.38 -5.51 -8.77
C ARG A 303 7.95 -4.05 -8.60
N TRP A 304 7.62 -3.63 -7.38
CA TRP A 304 7.16 -2.26 -7.09
C TRP A 304 5.95 -1.78 -7.91
N GLY A 305 5.24 -2.68 -8.59
CA GLY A 305 4.23 -2.29 -9.56
C GLY A 305 2.91 -1.88 -8.90
N ILE A 306 2.30 -0.84 -9.46
CA ILE A 306 0.92 -0.41 -9.19
C ILE A 306 0.00 -1.04 -10.25
N THR A 307 -1.07 -1.69 -9.81
CA THR A 307 -1.99 -2.42 -10.68
C THR A 307 -3.44 -2.13 -10.28
N PRO A 308 -4.18 -1.35 -11.09
CA PRO A 308 -5.62 -1.20 -10.95
C PRO A 308 -6.34 -2.47 -11.39
N VAL A 309 -7.31 -2.92 -10.60
CA VAL A 309 -8.09 -4.13 -10.83
C VAL A 309 -9.56 -3.82 -10.58
N ARG A 310 -10.42 -4.24 -11.51
CA ARG A 310 -11.88 -4.21 -11.34
C ARG A 310 -12.39 -5.62 -11.11
N VAL A 311 -13.16 -5.82 -10.05
CA VAL A 311 -13.74 -7.12 -9.65
C VAL A 311 -15.24 -6.97 -9.48
N LYS A 312 -16.03 -7.68 -10.30
CA LYS A 312 -17.48 -7.77 -10.12
C LYS A 312 -17.81 -8.96 -9.25
N ALA A 313 -18.51 -8.73 -8.14
CA ALA A 313 -18.84 -9.77 -7.17
C ALA A 313 -20.32 -9.74 -6.82
N LYS A 314 -20.90 -10.91 -6.58
CA LYS A 314 -22.28 -11.08 -6.10
C LYS A 314 -22.32 -11.70 -4.71
N PRO A 315 -23.39 -11.48 -3.92
CA PRO A 315 -23.52 -12.10 -2.61
C PRO A 315 -23.55 -13.62 -2.72
N LEU A 316 -22.92 -14.31 -1.77
CA LEU A 316 -23.00 -15.76 -1.68
C LEU A 316 -24.37 -16.21 -1.17
N PRO A 317 -24.90 -17.35 -1.63
CA PRO A 317 -25.97 -18.05 -0.94
C PRO A 317 -25.58 -18.36 0.50
N GLU A 318 -26.54 -18.31 1.43
CA GLU A 318 -26.29 -18.47 2.87
C GLU A 318 -25.52 -19.75 3.21
N ILE A 319 -25.82 -20.85 2.51
CA ILE A 319 -25.16 -22.15 2.73
C ILE A 319 -23.65 -22.12 2.45
N LEU A 320 -23.22 -21.26 1.51
CA LEU A 320 -21.80 -21.07 1.18
C LEU A 320 -21.15 -20.04 2.10
N LEU A 321 -21.92 -19.04 2.54
CA LEU A 321 -21.48 -18.08 3.54
C LEU A 321 -21.14 -18.77 4.88
N ARG A 322 -21.95 -19.75 5.31
CA ARG A 322 -21.65 -20.57 6.51
C ARG A 322 -20.32 -21.32 6.44
N LYS A 323 -19.86 -21.69 5.24
CA LYS A 323 -18.55 -22.35 5.07
C LYS A 323 -17.37 -21.37 5.19
N LYS A 324 -17.65 -20.07 5.30
CA LYS A 324 -16.66 -18.99 5.46
C LYS A 324 -16.57 -18.47 6.90
N ILE A 325 -17.26 -19.10 7.84
CA ILE A 325 -17.22 -18.77 9.26
C ILE A 325 -15.78 -18.85 9.77
N ILE A 326 -15.34 -17.80 10.45
CA ILE A 326 -14.10 -17.79 11.22
C ILE A 326 -14.40 -18.47 12.56
N HIS A 327 -13.57 -19.44 12.93
CA HIS A 327 -13.68 -20.18 14.19
C HIS A 327 -12.77 -19.61 15.27
#